data_AF-A0A7J4FEJ6-F1
#
_entry.id   AF-A0A7J4FEJ6-F1
#
_cell.length_a   1.000
_cell.length_b   1.000
_cell.length_c   1.000
_cell.angle_alpha   90.00
_cell.angle_beta   90.00
_cell.angle_gamma   90.00
#
_symmetry.space_group_name_H-M   'P 1'
#
loop_
_entity.id
_entity.type
_entity.pdbx_description
1 polymer ?
#
loop_
_entity_poly.entity_id
_entity_poly.type
_entity_poly.pdbx_seq_one_letter_code
_entity_poly.pdbx_strand_id
1 'polypeptide(L)'
;MIGPKAIKDLSPSERERVVGRSRPDIESVKSTVARIVDDVRGRGDAAVIEYTARLDGIRLEPHQLLVGKEEIKAARQSVPRAVVRALERSVRNVRRFHEAQLRPGEWMIEVERGVRVGRARRPIASVGLYVPGGRAAYPSTVVMLAVPARVAGVERTVMCTPPARDGSVNPATLVAADLAGVDAIYRIGGAQAIAAMAFGTETVEKVDKIVGPGNIYVAAAKSLVYGYVDTDLPAGPSEVL
;
A
#
# COMPACT_ATOMS: atom_id res chain seq x y z
N MET A 1 32.14 -3.38 -12.84
CA MET A 1 31.48 -4.04 -13.98
C MET A 1 31.03 -5.42 -13.54
N ILE A 2 29.76 -5.76 -13.76
CA ILE A 2 29.27 -7.13 -13.54
C ILE A 2 29.63 -7.91 -14.82
N GLY A 3 30.53 -8.90 -14.70
CA GLY A 3 30.92 -9.76 -15.82
C GLY A 3 30.17 -11.11 -15.76
N PRO A 4 29.88 -11.74 -16.91
CA PRO A 4 29.27 -13.06 -16.93
C PRO A 4 30.20 -14.09 -16.29
N LYS A 5 29.64 -14.97 -15.45
CA LYS A 5 30.33 -16.15 -14.89
C LYS A 5 29.51 -17.39 -15.21
N ALA A 6 30.14 -18.46 -15.67
CA ALA A 6 29.42 -19.72 -15.84
C ALA A 6 29.21 -20.38 -14.48
N ILE A 7 28.00 -20.88 -14.22
CA ILE A 7 27.64 -21.51 -12.93
C ILE A 7 28.58 -22.67 -12.58
N LYS A 8 29.04 -23.42 -13.59
CA LYS A 8 29.99 -24.54 -13.44
C LYS A 8 31.33 -24.11 -12.85
N ASP A 9 31.75 -22.86 -13.08
CA ASP A 9 33.05 -22.33 -12.65
C ASP A 9 32.98 -21.67 -11.27
N LEU A 10 31.79 -21.59 -10.65
CA LEU A 10 31.60 -21.04 -9.32
C LEU A 10 31.88 -22.08 -8.23
N SER A 11 32.69 -21.70 -7.25
CA SER A 11 32.83 -22.45 -5.99
C SER A 11 31.51 -22.50 -5.20
N PRO A 12 31.33 -23.45 -4.25
CA PRO A 12 30.12 -23.52 -3.43
C PRO A 12 29.79 -22.20 -2.70
N SER A 13 30.79 -21.51 -2.16
CA SER A 13 30.59 -20.23 -1.47
C SER A 13 30.23 -19.09 -2.42
N GLU A 14 30.74 -19.10 -3.66
CA GLU A 14 30.32 -18.16 -4.69
C GLU A 14 28.89 -18.43 -5.15
N ARG A 15 28.50 -19.71 -5.31
CA ARG A 15 27.11 -20.06 -5.62
C ARG A 15 26.17 -19.58 -4.54
N GLU A 16 26.49 -19.82 -3.28
CA GLU A 16 25.71 -19.36 -2.13
C GLU A 16 25.59 -17.83 -2.10
N ARG A 17 26.69 -17.11 -2.39
CA ARG A 17 26.67 -15.65 -2.47
C ARG A 17 25.80 -15.11 -3.61
N VAL A 18 25.82 -15.78 -4.78
CA VAL A 18 25.07 -15.34 -5.97
C VAL A 18 23.56 -15.61 -5.82
N VAL A 19 23.16 -16.67 -5.10
CA VAL A 19 21.74 -16.93 -4.78
C VAL A 19 21.28 -16.19 -3.51
N GLY A 20 22.23 -15.71 -2.70
CA GLY A 20 21.96 -14.94 -1.49
C GLY A 20 21.28 -13.63 -1.83
N ARG A 21 20.10 -13.40 -1.26
CA ARG A 21 19.36 -12.15 -1.43
C ARG A 21 19.75 -11.12 -0.38
N SER A 22 19.75 -9.86 -0.77
CA SER A 22 19.87 -8.73 0.17
C SER A 22 18.65 -8.72 1.09
N ARG A 23 18.84 -9.05 2.37
CA ARG A 23 17.78 -8.98 3.37
C ARG A 23 17.72 -7.58 3.97
N PRO A 24 16.57 -6.89 3.93
CA PRO A 24 16.44 -5.63 4.64
C PRO A 24 16.59 -5.85 6.14
N ASP A 25 17.48 -5.09 6.78
CA ASP A 25 17.70 -5.12 8.22
C ASP A 25 16.60 -4.33 8.95
N ILE A 26 15.43 -4.97 9.10
CA ILE A 26 14.28 -4.41 9.81
C ILE A 26 14.61 -4.12 11.29
N GLU A 27 15.44 -4.96 11.91
CA GLU A 27 15.75 -4.83 13.35
C GLU A 27 16.49 -3.52 13.64
N SER A 28 17.37 -3.08 12.73
CA SER A 28 18.08 -1.80 12.85
C SER A 28 17.18 -0.57 12.99
N VAL A 29 15.97 -0.59 12.40
CA VAL A 29 15.04 0.55 12.42
C VAL A 29 13.89 0.39 13.40
N LYS A 30 13.73 -0.80 14.00
CA LYS A 30 12.55 -1.19 14.78
C LYS A 30 12.27 -0.27 15.96
N SER A 31 13.28 0.09 16.75
CA SER A 31 13.12 0.99 17.91
C SER A 31 12.68 2.40 17.50
N THR A 32 13.14 2.89 16.34
CA THR A 32 12.72 4.17 15.79
C THR A 32 11.29 4.12 15.29
N VAL A 33 10.92 3.04 14.59
CA VAL A 33 9.57 2.85 14.07
C VAL A 33 8.56 2.62 15.19
N ALA A 34 8.92 1.86 16.23
CA ALA A 34 8.06 1.65 17.40
C ALA A 34 7.65 2.98 18.05
N ARG A 35 8.60 3.91 18.23
CA ARG A 35 8.28 5.25 18.74
C ARG A 35 7.30 6.01 17.86
N ILE A 36 7.47 5.97 16.53
CA ILE A 36 6.54 6.61 15.59
C ILE A 36 5.14 5.99 15.72
N VAL A 37 5.07 4.67 15.81
CA VAL A 37 3.82 3.93 15.94
C VAL A 37 3.10 4.29 17.24
N ASP A 38 3.82 4.28 18.37
CA ASP A 38 3.27 4.60 19.68
C ASP A 38 2.82 6.06 19.77
N ASP A 39 3.58 6.99 19.17
CA ASP A 39 3.22 8.40 19.10
C ASP A 39 1.91 8.62 18.33
N VAL A 40 1.76 8.00 17.16
CA VAL A 40 0.53 8.11 16.36
C VAL A 40 -0.65 7.48 17.09
N ARG A 41 -0.44 6.34 17.76
CA ARG A 41 -1.48 5.70 18.57
C ARG A 41 -1.91 6.57 19.75
N GLY A 42 -0.99 7.29 20.37
CA GLY A 42 -1.27 8.13 21.55
C GLY A 42 -1.76 9.54 21.23
N ARG A 43 -1.34 10.12 20.11
CA ARG A 43 -1.54 11.55 19.78
C ARG A 43 -2.26 11.82 18.46
N GLY A 44 -2.64 10.78 17.71
CA GLY A 44 -3.43 10.92 16.48
C GLY A 44 -2.78 11.82 15.42
N ASP A 45 -3.58 12.70 14.82
CA ASP A 45 -3.18 13.61 13.75
C ASP A 45 -2.01 14.51 14.14
N ALA A 46 -1.87 14.87 15.42
CA ALA A 46 -0.77 15.71 15.89
C ALA A 46 0.60 15.05 15.66
N ALA A 47 0.71 13.74 15.94
CA ALA A 47 1.93 12.99 15.66
C ALA A 47 2.14 12.81 14.15
N VAL A 48 1.07 12.52 13.40
CA VAL A 48 1.13 12.40 11.93
C VAL A 48 1.71 13.68 11.31
N ILE A 49 1.18 14.84 11.66
CA ILE A 49 1.61 16.15 11.16
C ILE A 49 3.07 16.43 11.54
N GLU A 50 3.46 16.13 12.78
CA GLU A 50 4.84 16.29 13.25
C GLU A 50 5.82 15.45 12.41
N TYR A 51 5.49 14.18 12.17
CA TYR A 51 6.33 13.29 11.37
C TYR A 51 6.35 13.66 9.89
N THR A 52 5.22 14.10 9.32
CA THR A 52 5.18 14.63 7.94
C THR A 52 6.06 15.88 7.81
N ALA A 53 6.01 16.80 8.76
CA ALA A 53 6.88 17.98 8.77
C ALA A 53 8.36 17.61 8.84
N ARG A 54 8.72 16.63 9.67
CA ARG A 54 10.11 16.20 9.87
C ARG A 54 10.66 15.38 8.71
N LEU A 55 9.86 14.50 8.12
CA LEU A 55 10.32 13.50 7.15
C LEU A 55 10.07 13.93 5.70
N ASP A 56 8.93 14.56 5.42
CA ASP A 56 8.54 15.01 4.08
C ASP A 56 8.84 16.51 3.86
N GLY A 57 9.12 17.25 4.93
CA GLY A 57 9.59 18.64 4.88
C GLY A 57 8.47 19.68 4.73
N ILE A 58 7.22 19.29 5.00
CA ILE A 58 6.05 20.16 4.92
C ILE A 58 5.16 19.96 6.15
N ARG A 59 4.80 21.06 6.81
CA ARG A 59 3.83 21.05 7.91
C ARG A 59 2.44 21.28 7.35
N LEU A 60 1.61 20.25 7.41
CA LEU A 60 0.20 20.30 7.01
C LEU A 60 -0.67 20.62 8.23
N GLU A 61 -1.78 21.32 8.01
CA GLU A 61 -2.87 21.41 8.96
C GLU A 61 -3.75 20.14 8.89
N PRO A 62 -4.50 19.78 9.96
CA PRO A 62 -5.32 18.58 9.97
C PRO A 62 -6.27 18.44 8.77
N HIS A 63 -6.93 19.54 8.38
CA HIS A 63 -7.84 19.58 7.23
C HIS A 63 -7.12 19.38 5.87
N GLN A 64 -5.79 19.52 5.83
CA GLN A 64 -4.96 19.30 4.64
C GLN A 64 -4.42 17.87 4.58
N LEU A 65 -4.68 17.00 5.56
CA LEU A 65 -4.27 15.60 5.46
C LEU A 65 -5.08 14.87 4.37
N LEU A 66 -6.38 15.14 4.27
CA LEU A 66 -7.27 14.56 3.26
C LEU A 66 -7.17 15.30 1.93
N VAL A 67 -6.99 14.59 0.82
CA VAL A 67 -7.02 15.16 -0.53
C VAL A 67 -8.47 15.48 -0.93
N GLY A 68 -8.71 16.72 -1.33
CA GLY A 68 -10.04 17.18 -1.73
C GLY A 68 -10.45 16.70 -3.13
N LYS A 69 -11.76 16.56 -3.35
CA LYS A 69 -12.32 16.15 -4.67
C LYS A 69 -11.93 17.08 -5.81
N GLU A 70 -11.88 18.40 -5.56
CA GLU A 70 -11.47 19.38 -6.57
C GLU A 70 -9.99 19.21 -6.98
N GLU A 71 -9.12 18.77 -6.08
CA GLU A 71 -7.72 18.48 -6.40
C GLU A 71 -7.58 17.25 -7.30
N ILE A 72 -8.38 16.21 -7.05
CA ILE A 72 -8.45 15.02 -7.92
C ILE A 72 -8.95 15.40 -9.32
N LYS A 73 -9.98 16.25 -9.39
CA LYS A 73 -10.52 16.77 -10.66
C LYS A 73 -9.50 17.61 -11.41
N ALA A 74 -8.77 18.50 -10.71
CA ALA A 74 -7.71 19.30 -11.30
C ALA A 74 -6.54 18.42 -11.80
N ALA A 75 -6.18 17.38 -11.05
CA ALA A 75 -5.17 16.40 -11.46
C ALA A 75 -5.55 15.70 -12.78
N ARG A 76 -6.83 15.34 -12.95
CA ARG A 76 -7.31 14.74 -14.21
C ARG A 76 -7.19 15.67 -15.41
N GLN A 77 -7.31 16.98 -15.20
CA GLN A 77 -7.17 17.99 -16.25
C GLN A 77 -5.70 18.29 -16.58
N SER A 78 -4.80 18.18 -15.60
CA SER A 78 -3.37 18.48 -15.79
C SER A 78 -2.56 17.32 -16.37
N VAL A 79 -3.00 16.07 -16.16
CA VAL A 79 -2.31 14.89 -16.69
C VAL A 79 -2.54 14.76 -18.21
N PRO A 80 -1.48 14.52 -19.02
CA PRO A 80 -1.64 14.33 -20.46
C PRO A 80 -2.63 13.21 -20.79
N ARG A 81 -3.53 13.44 -21.76
CA ARG A 81 -4.56 12.46 -22.15
C ARG A 81 -4.01 11.08 -22.50
N ALA A 82 -2.80 11.00 -23.04
CA ALA A 82 -2.14 9.74 -23.33
C ALA A 82 -1.84 8.92 -22.05
N VAL A 83 -1.44 9.59 -20.97
CA VAL A 83 -1.20 8.95 -19.66
C VAL A 83 -2.53 8.49 -19.06
N VAL A 84 -3.57 9.32 -19.10
CA VAL A 84 -4.92 8.93 -18.63
C VAL A 84 -5.41 7.66 -19.35
N ARG A 85 -5.31 7.61 -20.68
CA ARG A 85 -5.68 6.42 -21.47
C ARG A 85 -4.84 5.18 -21.12
N ALA A 86 -3.56 5.37 -20.81
CA ALA A 86 -2.69 4.28 -20.37
C ALA A 86 -3.13 3.73 -19.00
N LEU A 87 -3.50 4.62 -18.07
CA LEU A 87 -4.04 4.24 -16.76
C LEU A 87 -5.39 3.53 -16.89
N GLU A 88 -6.32 4.03 -17.70
CA GLU A 88 -7.61 3.38 -17.97
C GLU A 88 -7.41 1.97 -18.56
N ARG A 89 -6.48 1.82 -19.51
CA ARG A 89 -6.09 0.51 -20.05
C ARG A 89 -5.51 -0.40 -18.97
N SER A 90 -4.65 0.13 -18.10
CA SER A 90 -4.06 -0.62 -16.99
C SER A 90 -5.13 -1.13 -16.02
N VAL A 91 -6.01 -0.24 -15.56
CA VAL A 91 -7.14 -0.57 -14.66
C VAL A 91 -8.01 -1.66 -15.27
N ARG A 92 -8.41 -1.52 -16.54
CA ARG A 92 -9.23 -2.54 -17.23
C ARG A 92 -8.54 -3.90 -17.31
N ASN A 93 -7.25 -3.92 -17.66
CA ASN A 93 -6.51 -5.17 -17.81
C ASN A 93 -6.29 -5.86 -16.45
N VAL A 94 -5.90 -5.10 -15.43
CA VAL A 94 -5.72 -5.61 -14.05
C VAL A 94 -7.04 -6.10 -13.48
N ARG A 95 -8.14 -5.38 -13.74
CA ARG A 95 -9.50 -5.78 -13.33
C ARG A 95 -9.88 -7.12 -13.95
N ARG A 96 -9.77 -7.23 -15.28
CA ARG A 96 -10.07 -8.48 -16.00
C ARG A 96 -9.29 -9.68 -15.47
N PHE A 97 -8.00 -9.47 -15.15
CA PHE A 97 -7.17 -10.53 -14.58
C PHE A 97 -7.64 -10.97 -13.19
N HIS A 98 -7.91 -10.03 -12.29
CA HIS A 98 -8.35 -10.37 -10.92
C HIS A 98 -9.79 -10.89 -10.88
N GLU A 99 -10.67 -10.43 -11.77
CA GLU A 99 -12.02 -10.98 -11.93
C GLU A 99 -11.96 -12.46 -12.35
N ALA A 100 -11.03 -12.83 -13.22
CA ALA A 100 -10.83 -14.23 -13.61
C ALA A 100 -10.31 -15.12 -12.47
N GLN A 101 -9.74 -14.53 -11.40
CA GLN A 101 -9.30 -15.27 -10.22
C GLN A 101 -10.45 -15.55 -9.24
N LEU A 102 -11.60 -14.89 -9.39
CA LEU A 102 -12.78 -15.17 -8.59
C LEU A 102 -13.21 -16.62 -8.82
N ARG A 103 -12.91 -17.46 -7.83
CA ARG A 103 -13.32 -18.88 -7.82
C ARG A 103 -14.86 -18.96 -7.81
N PRO A 104 -15.46 -20.07 -8.28
CA PRO A 104 -16.89 -20.32 -8.17
C PRO A 104 -17.39 -20.13 -6.73
N GLY A 105 -18.65 -19.71 -6.62
CA GLY A 105 -19.28 -19.10 -5.44
C GLY A 105 -19.31 -19.96 -4.17
N GLU A 106 -20.12 -19.50 -3.22
CA GLU A 106 -20.37 -20.24 -1.99
C GLU A 106 -20.81 -21.66 -2.34
N TRP A 107 -20.21 -22.65 -1.69
CA TRP A 107 -20.60 -24.04 -1.88
C TRP A 107 -20.92 -24.66 -0.53
N MET A 108 -21.82 -25.63 -0.55
CA MET A 108 -22.24 -26.38 0.61
C MET A 108 -22.53 -27.83 0.20
N ILE A 109 -22.10 -28.78 1.02
CA ILE A 109 -22.35 -30.21 0.86
C ILE A 109 -22.94 -30.76 2.16
N GLU A 110 -23.66 -31.87 2.06
CA GLU A 110 -24.07 -32.67 3.21
C GLU A 110 -23.06 -33.82 3.37
N VAL A 111 -22.32 -33.84 4.47
CA VAL A 111 -21.28 -34.87 4.73
C VAL A 111 -21.84 -36.08 5.46
N GLU A 112 -22.92 -35.87 6.21
CA GLU A 112 -23.69 -36.87 6.92
C GLU A 112 -25.13 -36.37 7.01
N ARG A 113 -26.10 -37.26 7.21
CA ARG A 113 -27.52 -36.92 7.29
C ARG A 113 -27.75 -35.77 8.28
N GLY A 114 -28.18 -34.61 7.77
CA GLY A 114 -28.43 -33.39 8.54
C GLY A 114 -27.21 -32.52 8.82
N VAL A 115 -25.99 -32.94 8.45
CA VAL A 115 -24.74 -32.19 8.68
C VAL A 115 -24.25 -31.58 7.37
N ARG A 116 -24.37 -30.25 7.28
CA ARG A 116 -23.95 -29.49 6.09
C ARG A 116 -22.71 -28.67 6.38
N VAL A 117 -21.73 -28.75 5.49
CA VAL A 117 -20.47 -27.98 5.56
C VAL A 117 -20.23 -27.27 4.23
N GLY A 118 -19.55 -26.14 4.27
CA GLY A 118 -19.36 -25.33 3.08
C GLY A 118 -18.30 -24.27 3.25
N ARG A 119 -18.12 -23.47 2.20
CA ARG A 119 -17.27 -22.28 2.25
C ARG A 119 -17.94 -21.12 1.55
N ALA A 120 -18.13 -20.03 2.30
CA ALA A 120 -18.47 -18.73 1.76
C ALA A 120 -17.24 -17.82 1.72
N ARG A 121 -17.26 -16.81 0.86
CA ARG A 121 -16.24 -15.75 0.82
C ARG A 121 -16.92 -14.43 1.13
N ARG A 122 -16.33 -13.65 2.02
CA ARG A 122 -16.77 -12.30 2.34
C ARG A 122 -15.60 -11.35 2.13
N PRO A 123 -15.82 -10.18 1.51
CA PRO A 123 -14.80 -9.14 1.47
C PRO A 123 -14.45 -8.71 2.90
N ILE A 124 -13.22 -8.22 3.05
CA ILE A 124 -12.86 -7.43 4.22
C ILE A 124 -13.62 -6.10 4.10
N ALA A 125 -14.12 -5.55 5.21
CA ALA A 125 -14.91 -4.32 5.19
C ALA A 125 -14.09 -3.12 4.72
N SER A 126 -12.82 -3.03 5.16
CA SER A 126 -11.94 -1.93 4.79
C SER A 126 -10.47 -2.27 4.59
N VAL A 127 -9.83 -1.62 3.62
CA VAL A 127 -8.42 -1.82 3.30
C VAL A 127 -7.68 -0.48 3.16
N GLY A 128 -6.51 -0.40 3.79
CA GLY A 128 -5.56 0.70 3.66
C GLY A 128 -4.48 0.37 2.62
N LEU A 129 -4.29 1.27 1.65
CA LEU A 129 -3.34 1.13 0.56
C LEU A 129 -2.18 2.08 0.81
N TYR A 130 -1.02 1.55 1.17
CA TYR A 130 0.19 2.35 1.23
C TYR A 130 0.83 2.44 -0.16
N VAL A 131 0.95 3.65 -0.69
CA VAL A 131 1.55 3.90 -2.00
C VAL A 131 2.80 4.76 -1.82
N PRO A 132 4.00 4.23 -2.12
CA PRO A 132 5.24 4.99 -2.04
C PRO A 132 5.17 6.29 -2.88
N GLY A 133 5.99 7.26 -2.50
CA GLY A 133 6.07 8.55 -3.18
C GLY A 133 7.36 9.31 -2.84
N GLY A 134 7.34 10.63 -2.99
CA GLY A 134 8.50 11.50 -2.79
C GLY A 134 9.31 11.67 -4.07
N ARG A 135 10.34 10.84 -4.29
CA ARG A 135 11.27 10.99 -5.44
C ARG A 135 10.70 10.53 -6.78
N ALA A 136 9.72 9.62 -6.75
CA ALA A 136 9.08 9.08 -7.94
C ALA A 136 7.58 8.90 -7.68
N ALA A 137 6.80 8.85 -8.76
CA ALA A 137 5.37 8.59 -8.72
C ALA A 137 5.09 7.12 -9.03
N TYR A 138 4.14 6.52 -8.31
CA TYR A 138 3.81 5.10 -8.42
C TYR A 138 2.32 4.84 -8.75
N PRO A 139 1.76 5.41 -9.82
CA PRO A 139 0.36 5.20 -10.20
C PRO A 139 0.06 3.73 -10.50
N SER A 140 1.04 2.95 -10.96
CA SER A 140 0.90 1.51 -11.16
C SER A 140 0.64 0.75 -9.85
N THR A 141 1.25 1.18 -8.74
CA THR A 141 1.03 0.57 -7.42
C THR A 141 -0.41 0.83 -6.97
N VAL A 142 -0.94 2.04 -7.19
CA VAL A 142 -2.35 2.35 -6.91
C VAL A 142 -3.27 1.35 -7.60
N VAL A 143 -3.08 1.14 -8.91
CA VAL A 143 -3.90 0.21 -9.70
C VAL A 143 -3.78 -1.21 -9.16
N MET A 144 -2.56 -1.67 -8.84
CA MET A 144 -2.32 -3.03 -8.36
C MET A 144 -2.86 -3.30 -6.94
N LEU A 145 -3.15 -2.26 -6.16
CA LEU A 145 -3.70 -2.40 -4.81
C LEU A 145 -5.22 -2.18 -4.78
N ALA A 146 -5.70 -1.10 -5.40
CA ALA A 146 -7.10 -0.70 -5.33
C ALA A 146 -8.01 -1.58 -6.21
N VAL A 147 -7.57 -1.96 -7.41
CA VAL A 147 -8.38 -2.78 -8.32
C VAL A 147 -8.74 -4.15 -7.72
N PRO A 148 -7.80 -4.96 -7.18
CA PRO A 148 -8.18 -6.22 -6.55
C PRO A 148 -9.05 -6.03 -5.29
N ALA A 149 -8.87 -4.95 -4.52
CA ALA A 149 -9.76 -4.64 -3.40
C ALA A 149 -11.21 -4.44 -3.87
N ARG A 150 -11.41 -3.69 -4.97
CA ARG A 150 -12.73 -3.50 -5.57
C ARG A 150 -13.30 -4.78 -6.18
N VAL A 151 -12.47 -5.57 -6.85
CA VAL A 151 -12.90 -6.88 -7.39
C VAL A 151 -13.32 -7.84 -6.27
N ALA A 152 -12.66 -7.78 -5.12
CA ALA A 152 -13.03 -8.59 -3.95
C ALA A 152 -14.35 -8.14 -3.29
N GLY A 153 -14.81 -6.91 -3.54
CA GLY A 153 -16.01 -6.32 -2.94
C GLY A 153 -15.73 -5.52 -1.67
N VAL A 154 -14.50 -5.04 -1.45
CA VAL A 154 -14.18 -4.16 -0.33
C VAL A 154 -14.95 -2.85 -0.47
N GLU A 155 -15.73 -2.51 0.55
CA GLU A 155 -16.60 -1.33 0.55
C GLU A 155 -15.80 -0.04 0.71
N ARG A 156 -14.79 -0.05 1.58
CA ARG A 156 -13.98 1.13 1.90
C ARG A 156 -12.49 0.92 1.68
N THR A 157 -11.90 1.74 0.83
CA THR A 157 -10.48 1.73 0.49
C THR A 157 -9.90 3.12 0.70
N VAL A 158 -8.94 3.22 1.61
CA VAL A 158 -8.20 4.45 1.87
C VAL A 158 -6.78 4.31 1.34
N MET A 159 -6.19 5.38 0.83
CA MET A 159 -4.82 5.38 0.33
C MET A 159 -3.98 6.39 1.10
N CYS A 160 -2.82 5.98 1.61
CA CYS A 160 -1.82 6.89 2.15
C CYS A 160 -0.64 6.99 1.20
N THR A 161 -0.20 8.21 0.90
CA THR A 161 0.99 8.48 0.11
C THR A 161 1.69 9.75 0.62
N PRO A 162 3.04 9.79 0.71
CA PRO A 162 3.72 10.98 1.18
C PRO A 162 3.47 12.18 0.25
N PRO A 163 3.23 13.39 0.80
CA PRO A 163 3.15 14.60 -0.01
C PRO A 163 4.53 14.98 -0.55
N ALA A 164 4.54 15.79 -1.61
CA ALA A 164 5.71 16.55 -2.01
C ALA A 164 5.97 17.71 -1.04
N ARG A 165 7.12 18.38 -1.18
CA ARG A 165 7.51 19.51 -0.32
C ARG A 165 6.57 20.71 -0.39
N ASP A 166 5.81 20.83 -1.47
CA ASP A 166 4.77 21.84 -1.64
C ASP A 166 3.39 21.38 -1.12
N GLY A 167 3.32 20.19 -0.50
CA GLY A 167 2.08 19.58 -0.02
C GLY A 167 1.27 18.85 -1.09
N SER A 168 1.69 18.86 -2.36
CA SER A 168 0.94 18.21 -3.43
C SER A 168 1.12 16.69 -3.46
N VAL A 169 0.15 15.98 -4.01
CA VAL A 169 0.30 14.57 -4.42
C VAL A 169 0.46 14.52 -5.94
N ASN A 170 1.27 13.59 -6.43
CA ASN A 170 1.50 13.48 -7.86
C ASN A 170 0.16 13.33 -8.64
N PRO A 171 -0.11 14.17 -9.66
CA PRO A 171 -1.37 14.15 -10.38
C PRO A 171 -1.72 12.80 -11.02
N ALA A 172 -0.73 12.08 -11.56
CA ALA A 172 -0.97 10.77 -12.16
C ALA A 172 -1.35 9.71 -11.10
N THR A 173 -0.79 9.81 -9.89
CA THR A 173 -1.19 8.98 -8.74
C THR A 173 -2.64 9.26 -8.33
N LEU A 174 -3.05 10.53 -8.27
CA LEU A 174 -4.44 10.91 -7.97
C LEU A 174 -5.42 10.41 -9.03
N VAL A 175 -5.08 10.56 -10.32
CA VAL A 175 -5.89 10.03 -11.43
C VAL A 175 -5.99 8.51 -11.37
N ALA A 176 -4.90 7.80 -11.05
CA ALA A 176 -4.94 6.35 -10.89
C ALA A 176 -5.84 5.92 -9.72
N ALA A 177 -5.84 6.67 -8.62
CA ALA A 177 -6.69 6.42 -7.45
C ALA A 177 -8.17 6.61 -7.78
N ASP A 178 -8.53 7.70 -8.47
CA ASP A 178 -9.89 7.95 -8.98
C ASP A 178 -10.37 6.81 -9.90
N LEU A 179 -9.58 6.46 -10.91
CA LEU A 179 -9.93 5.41 -11.88
C LEU A 179 -10.03 4.02 -11.25
N ALA A 180 -9.22 3.72 -10.24
CA ALA A 180 -9.24 2.44 -9.54
C ALA A 180 -10.31 2.36 -8.44
N GLY A 181 -10.94 3.50 -8.12
CA GLY A 181 -12.00 3.62 -7.12
C GLY A 181 -11.46 3.65 -5.69
N VAL A 182 -10.48 4.48 -5.37
CA VAL A 182 -10.10 4.75 -3.97
C VAL A 182 -11.09 5.75 -3.36
N ASP A 183 -11.53 5.53 -2.11
CA ASP A 183 -12.55 6.37 -1.46
C ASP A 183 -11.96 7.64 -0.81
N ALA A 184 -10.81 7.49 -0.15
CA ALA A 184 -10.12 8.59 0.52
C ALA A 184 -8.61 8.51 0.29
N ILE A 185 -7.97 9.66 0.10
CA ILE A 185 -6.53 9.76 -0.13
C ILE A 185 -5.95 10.69 0.92
N TYR A 186 -4.95 10.22 1.67
CA TYR A 186 -4.29 10.96 2.73
C TYR A 186 -2.82 11.25 2.38
N ARG A 187 -2.39 12.48 2.64
CA ARG A 187 -1.02 13.00 2.46
C ARG A 187 -0.11 12.56 3.60
N ILE A 188 0.06 11.25 3.75
CA ILE A 188 0.82 10.66 4.85
C ILE A 188 1.74 9.58 4.29
N GLY A 189 3.03 9.68 4.60
CA GLY A 189 4.05 8.70 4.23
C GLY A 189 4.51 7.81 5.38
N GLY A 190 5.42 6.90 5.08
CA GLY A 190 6.27 6.23 6.07
C GLY A 190 5.53 5.39 7.11
N ALA A 191 6.17 5.26 8.29
CA ALA A 191 5.63 4.48 9.40
C ALA A 191 4.38 5.12 10.01
N GLN A 192 4.31 6.46 10.02
CA GLN A 192 3.16 7.20 10.54
C GLN A 192 1.90 6.97 9.71
N ALA A 193 2.00 6.75 8.39
CA ALA A 193 0.86 6.33 7.56
C ALA A 193 0.32 4.97 7.94
N ILE A 194 1.22 4.00 8.17
CA ILE A 194 0.84 2.64 8.57
C ILE A 194 0.17 2.66 9.94
N ALA A 195 0.72 3.40 10.91
CA ALA A 195 0.14 3.56 12.23
C ALA A 195 -1.23 4.24 12.17
N ALA A 196 -1.38 5.32 11.38
CA ALA A 196 -2.65 6.03 11.21
C ALA A 196 -3.75 5.12 10.64
N MET A 197 -3.43 4.31 9.61
CA MET A 197 -4.38 3.34 9.08
C MET A 197 -4.68 2.19 10.07
N ALA A 198 -3.70 1.76 10.87
CA ALA A 198 -3.84 0.64 11.79
C ALA A 198 -4.69 0.96 13.03
N PHE A 199 -4.53 2.17 13.58
CA PHE A 199 -5.17 2.58 14.83
C PHE A 199 -6.31 3.57 14.61
N GLY A 200 -6.34 4.23 13.46
CA GLY A 200 -7.16 5.40 13.23
C GLY A 200 -6.59 6.66 13.90
N THR A 201 -7.01 7.81 13.41
CA THR A 201 -6.80 9.13 13.98
C THR A 201 -8.10 9.93 13.88
N GLU A 202 -8.07 11.22 14.22
CA GLU A 202 -9.21 12.12 14.05
C GLU A 202 -9.63 12.27 12.58
N THR A 203 -8.66 12.21 11.65
CA THR A 203 -8.90 12.36 10.20
C THR A 203 -8.85 11.02 9.43
N VAL A 204 -8.01 10.08 9.87
CA VAL A 204 -7.82 8.78 9.20
C VAL A 204 -8.63 7.72 9.91
N GLU A 205 -9.65 7.18 9.25
CA GLU A 205 -10.40 6.08 9.84
C GLU A 205 -9.58 4.77 9.81
N LYS A 206 -9.55 4.04 10.93
CA LYS A 206 -8.91 2.71 11.05
C LYS A 206 -9.38 1.74 9.98
N VAL A 207 -8.50 0.91 9.42
CA VAL A 207 -8.84 -0.17 8.47
C VAL A 207 -8.63 -1.57 9.04
N ASP A 208 -9.14 -2.59 8.36
CA ASP A 208 -9.02 -4.00 8.78
C ASP A 208 -7.80 -4.72 8.18
N LYS A 209 -7.33 -4.27 7.01
CA LYS A 209 -6.09 -4.78 6.39
C LYS A 209 -5.29 -3.66 5.75
N ILE A 210 -3.97 -3.69 5.87
CA ILE A 210 -3.06 -2.75 5.18
C ILE A 210 -2.22 -3.49 4.16
N VAL A 211 -2.17 -2.97 2.93
CA VAL A 211 -1.40 -3.54 1.83
C VAL A 211 -0.53 -2.48 1.15
N GLY A 212 0.50 -2.91 0.43
CA GLY A 212 1.34 -2.05 -0.40
C GLY A 212 2.84 -2.11 -0.10
N PRO A 213 3.70 -1.92 -1.11
CA PRO A 213 5.13 -1.98 -0.93
C PRO A 213 5.65 -0.76 -0.17
N GLY A 214 6.82 -0.86 0.45
CA GLY A 214 7.45 0.27 1.11
C GLY A 214 8.91 0.02 1.43
N ASN A 215 9.59 1.05 1.94
CA ASN A 215 10.95 0.91 2.42
C ASN A 215 10.99 0.11 3.75
N ILE A 216 12.19 -0.06 4.30
CA ILE A 216 12.40 -0.81 5.55
C ILE A 216 11.59 -0.26 6.73
N TYR A 217 11.32 1.04 6.79
CA TYR A 217 10.53 1.67 7.86
C TYR A 217 9.05 1.31 7.75
N VAL A 218 8.51 1.28 6.53
CA VAL A 218 7.13 0.85 6.26
C VAL A 218 6.98 -0.65 6.55
N ALA A 219 7.95 -1.47 6.14
CA ALA A 219 7.95 -2.90 6.43
C ALA A 219 8.02 -3.18 7.95
N ALA A 220 8.90 -2.46 8.66
CA ALA A 220 8.98 -2.52 10.12
C ALA A 220 7.66 -2.09 10.79
N ALA A 221 7.02 -1.03 10.29
CA ALA A 221 5.75 -0.54 10.84
C ALA A 221 4.63 -1.58 10.65
N LYS A 222 4.54 -2.19 9.46
CA LYS A 222 3.60 -3.29 9.18
C LYS A 222 3.81 -4.47 10.13
N SER A 223 5.06 -4.84 10.37
CA SER A 223 5.42 -5.89 11.33
C SER A 223 4.98 -5.55 12.76
N LEU A 224 5.13 -4.29 13.20
CA LEU A 224 4.77 -3.85 14.54
C LEU A 224 3.25 -3.73 14.75
N VAL A 225 2.49 -3.38 13.72
CA VAL A 225 1.02 -3.29 13.82
C VAL A 225 0.31 -4.61 13.54
N TYR A 226 1.03 -5.62 13.06
CA TYR A 226 0.48 -6.96 12.84
C TYR A 226 -0.12 -7.51 14.14
N GLY A 227 -1.34 -8.03 14.06
CA GLY A 227 -2.14 -8.47 15.21
C GLY A 227 -3.15 -7.43 15.70
N TYR A 228 -2.93 -6.13 15.43
CA TYR A 228 -3.95 -5.09 15.59
C TYR A 228 -4.74 -4.85 14.30
N VAL A 229 -4.05 -5.01 13.17
CA VAL A 229 -4.56 -4.96 11.80
C VAL A 229 -3.85 -6.04 11.00
N ASP A 230 -4.53 -6.65 10.03
CA ASP A 230 -3.87 -7.60 9.14
C ASP A 230 -2.99 -6.85 8.12
N THR A 231 -1.88 -7.45 7.68
CA THR A 231 -1.00 -6.85 6.67
C THR A 231 -0.72 -7.84 5.54
N ASP A 232 -0.32 -7.36 4.38
CA ASP A 232 0.34 -8.20 3.38
C ASP A 232 1.75 -8.62 3.84
N LEU A 233 2.32 -9.58 3.11
CA LEU A 233 3.68 -10.04 3.35
C LEU A 233 4.67 -8.88 3.17
N PRO A 234 5.78 -8.85 3.94
CA PRO A 234 6.82 -7.85 3.75
C PRO A 234 7.33 -7.87 2.30
N ALA A 235 7.10 -6.78 1.57
CA ALA A 235 7.68 -6.61 0.24
C ALA A 235 9.19 -6.32 0.39
N GLY A 236 10.02 -7.20 -0.18
CA GLY A 236 11.46 -6.98 -0.30
C GLY A 236 11.81 -6.03 -1.44
N PRO A 237 13.10 -5.70 -1.64
CA PRO A 237 13.56 -4.97 -2.82
C PRO A 237 13.11 -5.68 -4.11
N SER A 238 12.83 -4.90 -5.16
CA SER A 238 12.50 -5.47 -6.47
C SER A 238 13.68 -6.26 -7.04
N GLU A 239 13.40 -7.46 -7.54
CA GLU A 239 14.39 -8.37 -8.12
C GLU A 239 13.92 -8.86 -9.51
N VAL A 240 14.87 -9.10 -10.41
CA VAL A 240 14.67 -9.75 -11.70
C VAL A 240 15.86 -10.70 -11.92
N LEU A 241 15.58 -11.95 -12.31
CA LEU A 241 16.57 -13.01 -12.57
C LEU A 241 16.42 -13.51 -14.00
#